data_AF-A0A8H5L197-F1
#
_entry.id   AF-A0A8H5L197-F1
#
_cell.length_a   1.000
_cell.length_b   1.000
_cell.length_c   1.000
_cell.angle_alpha   90.00
_cell.angle_beta   90.00
_cell.angle_gamma   90.00
#
_symmetry.space_group_name_H-M   'P 1'
#
loop_
_entity.id
_entity.type
_entity.pdbx_description
1 polymer ?
#
loop_
_entity_poly.entity_id
_entity_poly.type
_entity_poly.pdbx_seq_one_letter_code
_entity_poly.pdbx_strand_id
1 'polypeptide(L)'
;MPSTMTTTVKDLSDQAMTIIASMSEMIEAVRAASRTASRAELYELIVQSAILTDLVARMTELMEGEDPENMLLDVLKQANDVMLEMDEIF
;
A
#
# COMPACT_ATOMS: atom_id res chain seq x y z
N MET A 1 20.25 -20.24 7.31
CA MET A 1 19.09 -20.38 6.41
C MET A 1 18.49 -18.98 6.17
N PRO A 2 19.03 -18.19 5.22
CA PRO A 2 18.57 -16.83 4.95
C PRO A 2 17.41 -16.76 3.94
N SER A 3 17.21 -17.81 3.15
CA SER A 3 16.36 -17.77 1.94
C SER A 3 14.87 -17.63 2.23
N THR A 4 14.37 -18.13 3.36
CA THR A 4 12.92 -18.13 3.65
C THR A 4 12.41 -16.73 4.02
N MET A 5 13.23 -15.95 4.73
CA MET A 5 12.87 -14.60 5.20
C MET A 5 12.86 -13.61 4.02
N THR A 6 13.86 -13.70 3.14
CA THR A 6 13.92 -12.91 1.90
C THR A 6 12.77 -13.23 0.93
N THR A 7 12.35 -14.50 0.83
CA THR A 7 11.15 -14.86 0.05
C THR A 7 9.88 -14.25 0.65
N THR A 8 9.75 -14.24 1.97
CA THR A 8 8.56 -13.71 2.65
C THR A 8 8.43 -12.18 2.51
N VAL A 9 9.53 -11.45 2.67
CA VAL A 9 9.55 -9.98 2.51
C VAL A 9 9.24 -9.58 1.08
N LYS A 10 9.78 -10.31 0.10
CA LYS A 10 9.49 -10.09 -1.32
C LYS A 10 8.01 -10.33 -1.65
N ASP A 11 7.44 -11.44 -1.20
CA ASP A 11 6.03 -11.76 -1.46
C ASP A 11 5.07 -10.73 -0.85
N LEU A 12 5.40 -10.20 0.34
CA LEU A 12 4.64 -9.12 0.97
C LEU A 12 4.80 -7.79 0.23
N SER A 13 6.01 -7.50 -0.25
CA SER A 13 6.30 -6.29 -1.04
C SER A 13 5.55 -6.31 -2.37
N ASP A 14 5.53 -7.45 -3.08
CA ASP A 14 4.79 -7.61 -4.34
C ASP A 14 3.27 -7.44 -4.14
N GLN A 15 2.73 -7.95 -3.02
CA GLN A 15 1.33 -7.74 -2.63
C GLN A 15 1.03 -6.26 -2.33
N ALA A 16 1.87 -5.61 -1.54
CA ALA A 16 1.71 -4.19 -1.21
C ALA A 16 1.76 -3.31 -2.47
N MET A 17 2.69 -3.57 -3.39
CA MET A 17 2.79 -2.86 -4.66
C MET A 17 1.55 -3.04 -5.55
N THR A 18 0.97 -4.24 -5.57
CA THR A 18 -0.27 -4.50 -6.32
C THR A 18 -1.44 -3.67 -5.76
N ILE A 19 -1.54 -3.58 -4.43
CA ILE A 19 -2.59 -2.79 -3.77
C ILE A 19 -2.37 -1.30 -4.00
N ILE A 20 -1.14 -0.80 -3.84
CA ILE A 20 -0.76 0.59 -4.11
C ILE A 20 -1.17 0.98 -5.54
N ALA A 21 -0.83 0.17 -6.55
CA ALA A 21 -1.18 0.43 -7.93
C ALA A 21 -2.71 0.51 -8.14
N SER A 22 -3.46 -0.43 -7.56
CA SER A 22 -4.93 -0.43 -7.63
C SER A 22 -5.53 0.81 -6.97
N MET A 23 -5.01 1.24 -5.83
CA MET A 23 -5.48 2.41 -5.11
C MET A 23 -5.18 3.69 -5.91
N SER A 24 -3.97 3.83 -6.47
CA SER A 24 -3.59 4.96 -7.32
C SER A 24 -4.51 5.10 -8.54
N GLU A 25 -4.79 4.00 -9.26
CA GLU A 25 -5.72 4.03 -10.40
C GLU A 25 -7.12 4.50 -9.99
N MET A 26 -7.60 4.05 -8.83
CA MET A 26 -8.93 4.43 -8.33
C MET A 26 -9.00 5.90 -7.88
N ILE A 27 -7.96 6.38 -7.20
CA ILE A 27 -7.77 7.79 -6.83
C ILE A 27 -7.78 8.67 -8.08
N GLU A 28 -7.02 8.28 -9.11
CA GLU A 28 -6.94 9.02 -10.37
C GLU A 28 -8.28 9.00 -11.11
N ALA A 29 -8.98 7.87 -11.14
CA ALA A 29 -10.33 7.77 -11.72
C ALA A 29 -11.33 8.69 -11.02
N VAL A 30 -11.31 8.75 -9.68
CA VAL A 30 -12.15 9.65 -8.88
C VAL A 30 -11.84 11.12 -9.19
N ARG A 31 -10.55 11.50 -9.23
CA ARG A 31 -10.11 12.87 -9.55
C ARG A 31 -10.51 13.25 -10.99
N ALA A 32 -10.23 12.39 -11.96
CA ALA A 32 -10.51 12.62 -13.37
C ALA A 32 -12.01 12.73 -13.67
N ALA A 33 -12.85 11.96 -12.97
CA ALA A 33 -14.29 12.02 -13.15
C ALA A 33 -14.89 13.36 -12.73
N SER A 34 -14.18 14.20 -11.96
CA SER A 34 -14.68 15.46 -11.36
C SER A 34 -16.06 15.28 -10.68
N ARG A 35 -16.38 14.04 -10.30
CA ARG A 35 -17.64 13.60 -9.72
C ARG A 35 -17.31 13.01 -8.36
N THR A 36 -18.22 13.22 -7.42
CA THR A 36 -18.20 12.57 -6.12
C THR A 36 -18.03 11.07 -6.33
N ALA A 37 -16.96 10.49 -5.78
CA ALA A 37 -16.76 9.05 -5.79
C ALA A 37 -18.03 8.35 -5.27
N SER A 38 -18.41 7.26 -5.91
CA SER A 38 -19.52 6.47 -5.42
C SER A 38 -19.17 5.91 -4.04
N ARG A 39 -20.19 5.66 -3.23
CA ARG A 39 -20.00 5.05 -1.90
C ARG A 39 -19.32 3.67 -1.98
N ALA A 40 -19.47 2.97 -3.11
CA ALA A 40 -18.80 1.69 -3.35
C ALA A 40 -17.30 1.89 -3.57
N GLU A 41 -16.89 2.83 -4.43
CA GLU A 41 -15.48 3.17 -4.68
C GLU A 41 -14.79 3.69 -3.40
N LEU A 42 -15.46 4.55 -2.63
CA LEU A 42 -14.93 5.01 -1.34
C LEU A 42 -14.78 3.87 -0.33
N TYR A 43 -15.75 2.94 -0.28
CA TYR A 43 -15.64 1.77 0.60
C TYR A 43 -14.50 0.84 0.17
N GLU A 44 -14.30 0.66 -1.14
CA GLU A 44 -13.21 -0.13 -1.68
C GLU A 44 -11.85 0.47 -1.34
N LEU A 45 -11.67 1.78 -1.50
CA LEU A 45 -10.47 2.50 -1.06
C LEU A 45 -10.19 2.30 0.44
N ILE A 46 -11.21 2.39 1.30
CA ILE A 46 -11.07 2.16 2.75
C ILE A 46 -10.62 0.72 3.05
N VAL A 47 -11.20 -0.27 2.36
CA VAL A 47 -10.82 -1.68 2.55
C VAL A 47 -9.39 -1.91 2.09
N GLN A 48 -9.01 -1.38 0.92
CA GLN A 48 -7.65 -1.50 0.40
C GLN A 48 -6.62 -0.80 1.28
N SER A 49 -6.93 0.38 1.85
CA SER A 49 -6.02 1.07 2.77
C SER A 49 -5.80 0.30 4.07
N ALA A 50 -6.84 -0.36 4.60
CA ALA A 50 -6.72 -1.21 5.78
C ALA A 50 -5.81 -2.42 5.50
N ILE A 51 -5.95 -3.05 4.32
CA ILE A 51 -5.09 -4.17 3.90
C ILE A 51 -3.64 -3.69 3.72
N LEU A 52 -3.44 -2.55 3.08
CA LEU A 52 -2.10 -1.97 2.88
C LEU A 52 -1.43 -1.65 4.22
N THR A 53 -2.18 -1.10 5.18
CA THR A 53 -1.69 -0.81 6.53
C THR A 53 -1.25 -2.08 7.26
N ASP A 54 -2.03 -3.16 7.19
CA ASP A 54 -1.66 -4.47 7.78
C ASP A 54 -0.42 -5.07 7.12
N LEU A 55 -0.31 -4.99 5.78
CA LEU A 55 0.88 -5.44 5.06
C LEU A 55 2.13 -4.67 5.47
N VAL A 56 2.04 -3.33 5.56
CA VAL A 56 3.13 -2.46 5.98
C VAL A 56 3.57 -2.75 7.42
N ALA A 57 2.62 -2.98 8.33
CA ALA A 57 2.93 -3.34 9.71
C ALA A 57 3.69 -4.67 9.78
N ARG A 58 3.20 -5.71 9.10
CA ARG A 58 3.88 -7.03 9.04
C ARG A 58 5.26 -6.95 8.43
N MET A 59 5.42 -6.16 7.37
CA MET A 59 6.72 -5.93 6.74
C MET A 59 7.70 -5.23 7.70
N THR A 60 7.21 -4.28 8.49
CA THR A 60 8.01 -3.56 9.48
C THR A 60 8.44 -4.48 10.63
N GLU A 61 7.51 -5.30 11.16
CA GLU A 61 7.79 -6.30 12.19
C GLU A 61 8.84 -7.33 11.75
N LEU A 62 8.78 -7.77 10.49
CA LEU A 62 9.75 -8.71 9.93
C LEU A 62 11.16 -8.13 9.82
N MET A 63 11.32 -6.81 9.83
CA MET A 63 12.62 -6.16 9.73
C MET A 63 13.08 -5.49 11.02
N GLU A 64 12.37 -5.68 12.15
CA GLU A 64 12.85 -5.20 13.45
C GLU A 64 14.21 -5.86 13.78
N GLY A 65 15.29 -5.12 13.54
CA GLY A 65 16.68 -5.54 13.81
C GLY A 65 17.57 -5.70 12.58
N GLU A 66 17.06 -5.53 11.35
CA GLU A 66 17.85 -5.56 10.10
C GLU A 66 17.72 -4.23 9.33
N ASP A 67 18.72 -3.90 8.52
CA ASP A 67 18.69 -2.68 7.67
C ASP A 67 17.61 -2.88 6.59
N PRO A 68 16.60 -2.01 6.50
CA PRO A 68 15.56 -2.11 5.48
C PRO A 68 16.16 -2.30 4.10
N GLU A 69 15.85 -3.41 3.43
CA GLU A 69 16.17 -3.52 2.00
C GLU A 69 15.55 -2.32 1.27
N ASN A 70 16.28 -1.72 0.31
CA ASN A 70 15.82 -0.54 -0.44
C ASN A 70 14.39 -0.71 -1.00
N MET A 71 14.02 -1.94 -1.36
CA MET A 71 12.68 -2.30 -1.83
C MET A 71 11.59 -2.01 -0.80
N LEU A 72 11.83 -2.27 0.50
CA LEU A 72 10.83 -2.03 1.53
C LEU A 72 10.64 -0.53 1.79
N LEU A 73 11.73 0.24 1.78
CA LEU A 73 11.66 1.69 1.91
C LEU A 73 10.85 2.31 0.76
N ASP A 74 11.03 1.81 -0.46
CA ASP A 74 10.27 2.25 -1.62
C ASP A 74 8.78 1.91 -1.51
N VAL A 75 8.44 0.72 -0.97
CA VAL A 75 7.05 0.31 -0.70
C VAL A 75 6.42 1.18 0.39
N LEU A 76 7.12 1.40 1.50
CA LEU A 76 6.64 2.24 2.60
C LEU A 76 6.38 3.67 2.16
N LYS A 77 7.29 4.23 1.34
CA LYS A 77 7.14 5.57 0.80
C LYS A 77 5.91 5.67 -0.12
N GLN A 78 5.77 4.75 -1.07
CA GLN A 78 4.61 4.75 -1.98
C GLN A 78 3.29 4.50 -1.25
N ALA A 79 3.27 3.61 -0.25
CA ALA A 79 2.10 3.41 0.58
C ALA A 79 1.70 4.70 1.31
N ASN A 80 2.68 5.42 1.86
CA ASN A 80 2.44 6.69 2.52
C ASN A 80 1.91 7.78 1.55
N ASP A 81 2.49 7.88 0.36
CA ASP A 81 2.06 8.84 -0.67
C ASP A 81 0.60 8.57 -1.07
N VAL A 82 0.22 7.31 -1.33
CA VAL A 82 -1.16 6.92 -1.66
C VAL A 82 -2.12 7.17 -0.50
N MET A 83 -1.71 6.92 0.75
CA MET A 83 -2.55 7.21 1.92
C MET A 83 -2.79 8.72 2.10
N LEU A 84 -1.80 9.57 1.82
CA LEU A 84 -1.96 11.03 1.82
C LEU A 84 -2.92 11.48 0.72
N GLU A 85 -2.81 10.91 -0.49
CA GLU A 85 -3.73 11.22 -1.58
C GLU A 85 -5.17 10.77 -1.29
N MET A 86 -5.36 9.69 -0.53
CA MET A 86 -6.69 9.30 -0.04
C MET A 86 -7.27 10.31 0.96
N ASP A 87 -6.46 10.86 1.87
CA ASP A 87 -6.91 11.84 2.87
C ASP A 87 -7.43 13.12 2.20
N GLU A 88 -6.90 13.48 1.02
CA GLU A 88 -7.41 14.60 0.22
C GLU A 88 -8.78 14.34 -0.43
N ILE A 89 -9.21 13.07 -0.55
CA ILE A 89 -10.49 12.68 -1.14
C ILE A 89 -11.61 12.64 -0.10
N PHE A 90 -11.30 12.33 1.17
CA PHE A 90 -12.26 12.18 2.26
C PHE A 90 -12.47 13.48 3.05
#